data_AF-R6FTW1-F1
#
_entry.id   AF-R6FTW1-F1
#
_cell.length_a   1.000
_cell.length_b   1.000
_cell.length_c   1.000
_cell.angle_alpha   90.00
_cell.angle_beta   90.00
_cell.angle_gamma   90.00
#
_symmetry.space_group_name_H-M   'P 1'
#
loop_
_entity.id
_entity.type
_entity.pdbx_description
1 polymer ?
#
loop_
_entity_poly.entity_id
_entity_poly.type
_entity_poly.pdbx_seq_one_letter_code
_entity_poly.pdbx_strand_id
1 'polypeptide(L)'
;MFDETCQAFAHLHEIQAEIDRINNQLSTRTDYESPDYMLLIEKLSALSERFYAIDSTHFEEDVEKTLLGLGFQRSDFNRPTSQLSGGWRMRIELAKLLLKAPDVLLLDEPTNHLDLRTKDVLKQALQDFDGTLIVVSHDRDFLDGLVSKVYEFGHGRVQEHLGGIYEFLESKKMESLHELEKKN
;
A
#
# COMPACT_ATOMS: atom_id res chain seq x y z
N MET A 1 -16.00 -9.30 -0.70
CA MET A 1 -15.01 -8.22 -0.47
C MET A 1 -13.57 -8.75 -0.48
N PHE A 2 -13.36 -9.98 -0.03
CA PHE A 2 -12.09 -10.67 -0.24
C PHE A 2 -11.67 -10.68 -1.71
N ASP A 3 -12.55 -11.13 -2.61
CA ASP A 3 -12.31 -11.11 -4.06
C ASP A 3 -11.96 -9.73 -4.63
N GLU A 4 -12.58 -8.67 -4.09
CA GLU A 4 -12.28 -7.28 -4.47
C GLU A 4 -10.87 -6.87 -4.00
N THR A 5 -10.45 -7.36 -2.84
CA THR A 5 -9.13 -7.08 -2.28
C THR A 5 -8.05 -7.86 -3.05
N CYS A 6 -8.34 -9.09 -3.49
CA CYS A 6 -7.49 -9.88 -4.37
C CYS A 6 -7.19 -9.18 -5.70
N GLN A 7 -8.01 -8.21 -6.13
CA GLN A 7 -7.69 -7.38 -7.31
C GLN A 7 -6.40 -6.56 -7.16
N ALA A 8 -5.87 -6.38 -5.94
CA ALA A 8 -4.53 -5.84 -5.72
C ALA A 8 -3.46 -6.63 -6.52
N PHE A 9 -3.70 -7.94 -6.67
CA PHE A 9 -2.85 -8.89 -7.37
C PHE A 9 -3.34 -9.22 -8.79
N ALA A 10 -4.25 -8.42 -9.37
CA ALA A 10 -4.73 -8.65 -10.74
C ALA A 10 -3.57 -8.75 -11.75
N HIS A 11 -2.51 -7.97 -11.55
CA HIS A 11 -1.30 -8.02 -12.37
C HIS A 11 -0.57 -9.38 -12.27
N LEU A 12 -0.66 -10.12 -11.16
CA LEU A 12 -0.10 -11.47 -11.03
C LEU A 12 -0.87 -12.48 -11.87
N HIS A 13 -2.20 -12.37 -11.88
CA HIS A 13 -3.03 -13.21 -12.74
C HIS A 13 -2.72 -12.96 -14.22
N GLU A 14 -2.46 -11.70 -14.60
CA GLU A 14 -2.02 -11.36 -15.96
C GLU A 14 -0.64 -11.96 -16.29
N ILE A 15 0.31 -11.89 -15.35
CA ILE A 15 1.64 -12.50 -15.51
C ILE A 15 1.53 -14.02 -15.67
N GLN A 16 0.74 -14.68 -14.82
CA GLN A 16 0.49 -16.13 -14.89
C GLN A 16 -0.15 -16.52 -16.23
N ALA A 17 -1.18 -15.79 -16.67
CA ALA A 17 -1.83 -16.03 -17.95
C ALA A 17 -0.87 -15.87 -19.14
N GLU A 18 0.05 -14.91 -19.06
CA GLU A 18 1.07 -14.71 -20.10
C GLU A 18 2.15 -15.82 -20.07
N ILE A 19 2.57 -16.28 -18.89
CA ILE A 19 3.44 -17.45 -18.73
C ILE A 19 2.78 -18.68 -19.38
N ASP A 20 1.52 -18.94 -19.08
CA ASP A 20 0.76 -20.06 -19.65
C ASP A 20 0.61 -19.94 -21.17
N ARG A 21 0.38 -18.72 -21.67
CA ARG A 21 0.35 -18.47 -23.11
C ARG A 21 1.69 -18.79 -23.77
N ILE A 22 2.80 -18.33 -23.20
CA ILE A 22 4.14 -18.57 -23.76
C ILE A 22 4.47 -20.07 -23.71
N ASN A 23 4.18 -20.76 -22.60
CA ASN A 23 4.37 -22.21 -22.48
C ASN A 23 3.60 -23.00 -23.56
N ASN A 24 2.35 -22.62 -23.83
CA ASN A 24 1.55 -23.22 -24.89
C ASN A 24 2.15 -22.96 -26.29
N GLN A 25 2.66 -21.76 -26.54
CA GLN A 25 3.35 -21.45 -27.80
C GLN A 25 4.63 -22.27 -27.96
N LEU A 26 5.48 -22.33 -26.93
CA LEU A 26 6.72 -23.10 -26.94
C LEU A 26 6.47 -24.61 -27.13
N SER A 27 5.33 -25.13 -26.64
CA SER A 27 4.95 -26.55 -26.79
C SER A 27 4.50 -26.92 -28.20
N THR A 28 4.00 -25.97 -28.98
CA THR A 28 3.46 -26.19 -30.34
C THR A 28 4.44 -25.82 -31.45
N ARG A 29 5.49 -25.07 -31.11
CA ARG A 29 6.53 -24.62 -32.04
C ARG A 29 7.60 -25.68 -32.23
N THR A 30 8.11 -25.75 -33.46
CA THR A 30 9.19 -26.66 -33.87
C THR A 30 10.42 -25.90 -34.40
N ASP A 31 10.38 -24.57 -34.39
CA ASP A 31 11.41 -23.66 -34.91
C ASP A 31 12.39 -23.20 -33.80
N TYR A 32 13.01 -24.17 -33.13
CA TYR A 32 13.82 -23.95 -31.91
C TYR A 32 15.00 -22.98 -32.05
N GLU A 33 15.52 -22.77 -33.26
CA GLU A 33 16.65 -21.86 -33.53
C GLU A 33 16.20 -20.48 -34.02
N SER A 34 14.89 -20.26 -34.17
CA SER A 34 14.36 -18.98 -34.63
C SER A 34 14.61 -17.87 -33.58
N PRO A 35 14.98 -16.65 -34.00
CA PRO A 35 15.10 -15.51 -33.10
C PRO A 35 13.84 -15.27 -32.25
N ASP A 36 12.65 -15.50 -32.84
CA ASP A 36 11.38 -15.35 -32.13
C ASP A 36 11.19 -16.41 -31.03
N TYR A 37 11.70 -17.64 -31.25
CA TYR A 37 11.65 -18.70 -30.25
C TYR A 37 12.55 -18.38 -29.06
N MET A 38 13.76 -17.88 -29.33
CA MET A 38 14.70 -17.43 -28.29
C MET A 38 14.14 -16.27 -27.47
N LEU A 39 13.50 -15.28 -28.11
CA LEU A 39 12.81 -14.17 -27.43
C LEU A 39 11.70 -14.65 -26.50
N LEU A 40 10.95 -15.69 -26.88
CA LEU A 40 9.91 -16.28 -26.02
C LEU A 40 10.51 -16.93 -24.77
N ILE A 41 11.65 -17.61 -24.90
CA ILE A 41 12.36 -18.23 -23.76
C ILE A 41 12.87 -17.15 -22.79
N GLU A 42 13.49 -16.09 -23.30
CA GLU A 42 13.94 -14.97 -22.47
C GLU A 42 12.76 -14.31 -21.74
N LYS A 43 11.66 -14.05 -22.45
CA LYS A 43 10.45 -13.46 -21.88
C LYS A 43 9.83 -14.37 -20.81
N LEU A 44 9.77 -15.68 -21.06
CA LEU A 44 9.29 -16.66 -20.08
C LEU A 44 10.15 -16.62 -18.81
N SER A 45 11.48 -16.67 -18.96
CA SER A 45 12.40 -16.65 -17.82
C SER A 45 12.18 -15.40 -16.95
N ALA A 46 12.12 -14.22 -17.57
CA ALA A 46 11.93 -12.96 -16.85
C ALA A 46 10.56 -12.86 -16.16
N LEU A 47 9.49 -13.37 -16.80
CA LEU A 47 8.16 -13.39 -16.21
C LEU A 47 8.06 -14.41 -15.07
N SER A 48 8.61 -15.61 -15.25
CA SER A 48 8.63 -16.64 -14.20
C SER A 48 9.42 -16.19 -12.98
N GLU A 49 10.59 -15.55 -13.15
CA GLU A 49 11.36 -15.00 -12.04
C GLU A 49 10.55 -13.97 -11.25
N ARG A 50 9.90 -13.02 -11.95
CA ARG A 50 9.00 -12.05 -11.32
C ARG A 50 7.79 -12.70 -10.65
N PHE A 51 7.21 -13.73 -11.26
CA PHE A 51 6.05 -14.43 -10.72
C PHE A 51 6.40 -15.19 -9.44
N TYR A 52 7.47 -15.99 -9.45
CA TYR A 52 7.89 -16.77 -8.28
C TYR A 52 8.35 -15.90 -7.10
N ALA A 53 8.95 -14.73 -7.36
CA ALA A 53 9.27 -13.77 -6.32
C ALA A 53 8.01 -13.29 -5.55
N ILE A 54 6.84 -13.31 -6.18
CA ILE A 54 5.58 -12.81 -5.59
C ILE A 54 4.67 -13.96 -5.13
N ASP A 55 4.57 -15.06 -5.89
CA ASP A 55 3.72 -16.22 -5.55
C ASP A 55 4.21 -16.96 -4.29
N SER A 56 5.52 -16.92 -4.01
CA SER A 56 6.10 -17.57 -2.84
C SER A 56 5.56 -17.07 -1.48
N THR A 57 4.87 -15.93 -1.44
CA THR A 57 4.32 -15.36 -0.19
C THR A 57 2.90 -15.83 0.16
N HIS A 58 2.24 -16.67 -0.64
CA HIS A 58 0.83 -17.07 -0.43
C HIS A 58 -0.10 -15.84 -0.33
N PHE A 59 -0.33 -15.16 -1.45
CA PHE A 59 -1.07 -13.90 -1.49
C PHE A 59 -2.44 -13.93 -0.78
N GLU A 60 -3.16 -15.07 -0.76
CA GLU A 60 -4.44 -15.19 -0.03
C GLU A 60 -4.27 -15.01 1.48
N GLU A 61 -3.18 -15.53 2.05
CA GLU A 61 -2.85 -15.32 3.46
C GLU A 61 -2.52 -13.86 3.74
N ASP A 62 -1.81 -13.19 2.83
CA ASP A 62 -1.49 -11.78 2.95
C ASP A 62 -2.75 -10.92 2.88
N VAL A 63 -3.66 -11.21 1.93
CA VAL A 63 -4.98 -10.57 1.84
C VAL A 63 -5.74 -10.73 3.15
N GLU A 64 -5.80 -11.95 3.69
CA GLU A 64 -6.49 -12.22 4.95
C GLU A 64 -5.84 -11.47 6.11
N LYS A 65 -4.51 -11.53 6.28
CA LYS A 65 -3.76 -10.85 7.34
C LYS A 65 -3.99 -9.34 7.26
N THR A 66 -3.89 -8.73 6.07
CA THR A 66 -4.13 -7.30 5.88
C THR A 66 -5.56 -6.91 6.21
N LEU A 67 -6.57 -7.68 5.78
CA LEU A 67 -7.97 -7.39 6.11
C LEU A 67 -8.23 -7.52 7.62
N LEU A 68 -7.71 -8.55 8.28
CA LEU A 68 -7.83 -8.70 9.73
C LEU A 68 -7.14 -7.55 10.48
N GLY A 69 -5.94 -7.16 10.03
CA GLY A 69 -5.21 -6.00 10.55
C GLY A 69 -6.01 -4.72 10.41
N LEU A 70 -6.73 -4.56 9.30
CA LEU A 70 -7.64 -3.44 9.04
C LEU A 70 -9.01 -3.53 9.75
N GLY A 71 -9.14 -4.46 10.70
CA GLY A 71 -10.28 -4.58 11.60
C GLY A 71 -11.51 -5.22 10.96
N PHE A 72 -11.37 -5.88 9.81
CA PHE A 72 -12.41 -6.75 9.26
C PHE A 72 -12.46 -8.07 10.02
N GLN A 73 -13.63 -8.72 10.06
CA GLN A 73 -13.75 -10.08 10.57
C GLN A 73 -13.81 -11.07 9.40
N ARG A 74 -13.43 -12.33 9.63
CA ARG A 74 -13.59 -13.41 8.61
C ARG A 74 -15.03 -13.55 8.12
N SER A 75 -16.01 -13.29 8.99
CA SER A 75 -17.43 -13.25 8.63
C SER A 75 -17.77 -12.16 7.62
N ASP A 76 -16.98 -11.09 7.54
CA ASP A 76 -17.18 -9.99 6.60
C ASP A 76 -16.69 -10.33 5.18
N PHE A 77 -15.80 -11.31 5.00
CA PHE A 77 -15.06 -11.51 3.75
C PHE A 77 -15.97 -11.79 2.54
N ASN A 78 -17.08 -12.48 2.80
CA ASN A 78 -18.10 -12.82 1.81
C ASN A 78 -19.13 -11.71 1.56
N ARG A 79 -19.04 -10.57 2.27
CA ARG A 79 -19.98 -9.47 2.10
C ARG A 79 -19.75 -8.73 0.78
N PRO A 80 -20.83 -8.27 0.11
CA PRO A 80 -20.70 -7.43 -1.07
C PRO A 80 -20.16 -6.05 -0.67
N THR A 81 -19.19 -5.53 -1.42
CA THR A 81 -18.61 -4.20 -1.19
C THR A 81 -19.63 -3.07 -1.39
N SER A 82 -20.67 -3.31 -2.19
CA SER A 82 -21.78 -2.38 -2.38
C SER A 82 -22.56 -2.09 -1.09
N GLN A 83 -22.56 -3.00 -0.12
CA GLN A 83 -23.27 -2.86 1.16
C GLN A 83 -22.42 -2.22 2.27
N LEU A 84 -21.17 -1.86 1.99
CA LEU A 84 -20.26 -1.26 2.96
C LEU A 84 -20.44 0.27 3.01
N SER A 85 -20.28 0.84 4.21
CA SER A 85 -20.24 2.30 4.37
C SER A 85 -18.97 2.88 3.72
N GLY A 86 -18.92 4.20 3.54
CA GLY A 86 -17.77 4.88 2.93
C GLY A 86 -16.44 4.56 3.63
N GLY A 87 -16.41 4.58 4.97
CA GLY A 87 -15.20 4.24 5.73
C GLY A 87 -14.73 2.79 5.53
N TRP A 88 -15.66 1.84 5.41
CA TRP A 88 -15.32 0.44 5.12
C TRP A 88 -14.77 0.26 3.69
N ARG A 89 -15.28 1.01 2.71
CA ARG A 89 -14.74 0.99 1.34
C ARG A 89 -13.33 1.57 1.29
N MET A 90 -13.08 2.66 2.02
CA MET A 90 -11.75 3.25 2.14
C MET A 90 -10.73 2.25 2.71
N ARG A 91 -11.12 1.47 3.73
CA ARG A 91 -10.26 0.40 4.27
C ARG A 91 -9.93 -0.68 3.25
N ILE A 92 -10.84 -1.03 2.35
CA ILE A 92 -10.55 -1.99 1.27
C ILE A 92 -9.54 -1.40 0.28
N GLU A 93 -9.69 -0.14 -0.11
CA GLU A 93 -8.73 0.51 -1.00
C GLU A 93 -7.35 0.64 -0.37
N LEU A 94 -7.30 0.96 0.92
CA LEU A 94 -6.05 0.92 1.69
C LEU A 94 -5.45 -0.49 1.74
N ALA A 95 -6.26 -1.53 1.97
CA ALA A 95 -5.79 -2.92 1.93
C ALA A 95 -5.15 -3.24 0.58
N LYS A 96 -5.81 -2.88 -0.52
CA LYS A 96 -5.31 -3.06 -1.88
C LYS A 96 -4.00 -2.30 -2.12
N LEU A 97 -3.83 -1.14 -1.51
CA LEU A 97 -2.61 -0.33 -1.63
C LEU A 97 -1.44 -0.93 -0.83
N LEU A 98 -1.69 -1.39 0.40
CA LEU A 98 -0.69 -2.04 1.25
C LEU A 98 -0.23 -3.37 0.65
N LEU A 99 -1.16 -4.16 0.10
CA LEU A 99 -0.87 -5.44 -0.55
C LEU A 99 -0.04 -5.32 -1.82
N LYS A 100 0.00 -4.14 -2.45
CA LYS A 100 0.91 -3.87 -3.58
C LYS A 100 2.35 -3.69 -3.13
N ALA A 101 2.61 -3.58 -1.82
CA ALA A 101 3.92 -3.39 -1.22
C ALA A 101 4.79 -2.35 -1.96
N PRO A 102 4.32 -1.10 -2.13
CA PRO A 102 5.10 -0.08 -2.83
C PRO A 102 6.36 0.31 -2.02
N ASP A 103 7.42 0.73 -2.71
CA ASP A 103 8.62 1.26 -2.02
C ASP A 103 8.33 2.59 -1.29
N VAL A 104 7.38 3.37 -1.81
CA VAL A 104 6.98 4.67 -1.27
C VAL A 104 5.47 4.79 -1.27
N LEU A 105 4.91 5.15 -0.12
CA LEU A 105 3.50 5.37 0.09
C LEU A 105 3.23 6.84 0.42
N LEU A 106 2.42 7.51 -0.41
CA LEU A 106 2.00 8.91 -0.22
C LEU A 106 0.55 8.94 0.25
N LEU A 107 0.29 9.56 1.41
CA LEU A 107 -1.05 9.69 1.97
C LEU A 107 -1.38 11.15 2.25
N ASP A 108 -2.47 11.64 1.67
CA ASP A 108 -3.00 12.98 1.93
C ASP A 108 -4.29 12.89 2.76
N GLU A 109 -4.24 13.42 3.97
CA GLU A 109 -5.32 13.39 4.98
C GLU A 109 -6.00 12.02 5.15
N PRO A 110 -5.23 10.95 5.44
CA PRO A 110 -5.75 9.58 5.45
C PRO A 110 -6.68 9.28 6.63
N THR A 111 -6.76 10.17 7.63
CA THR A 111 -7.64 10.05 8.79
C THR A 111 -9.02 10.67 8.58
N ASN A 112 -9.23 11.35 7.45
CA ASN A 112 -10.48 12.05 7.20
C ASN A 112 -11.65 11.06 7.07
N HIS A 113 -12.80 11.41 7.62
CA HIS A 113 -13.99 10.55 7.67
C HIS A 113 -13.83 9.22 8.42
N LEU A 114 -12.74 9.03 9.17
CA LEU A 114 -12.50 7.84 9.98
C LEU A 114 -12.95 8.03 11.44
N ASP A 115 -13.56 6.97 12.00
CA ASP A 115 -13.76 6.86 13.44
C ASP A 115 -12.43 6.55 14.16
N LEU A 116 -12.39 6.78 15.47
CA LEU A 116 -11.18 6.59 16.29
C LEU A 116 -10.58 5.19 16.13
N ARG A 117 -11.42 4.15 16.18
CA ARG A 117 -10.98 2.76 16.05
C ARG A 117 -10.33 2.49 14.69
N THR A 118 -10.85 3.10 13.63
CA THR A 118 -10.27 2.98 12.28
C THR A 118 -8.92 3.66 12.20
N LYS A 119 -8.76 4.81 12.86
CA LYS A 119 -7.49 5.54 12.88
C LYS A 119 -6.40 4.72 13.55
N ASP A 120 -6.69 4.09 14.68
CA ASP A 120 -5.72 3.23 15.40
C ASP A 120 -5.26 2.05 14.52
N VAL A 121 -6.23 1.42 13.86
CA VAL A 121 -6.01 0.31 12.94
C VAL A 121 -5.15 0.72 11.73
N LEU A 122 -5.49 1.85 11.11
CA LEU A 122 -4.71 2.42 10.00
C LEU A 122 -3.28 2.74 10.46
N LYS A 123 -3.15 3.37 11.63
CA LYS A 123 -1.85 3.74 12.21
C LYS A 123 -0.97 2.53 12.41
N GLN A 124 -1.50 1.46 13.00
CA GLN A 124 -0.78 0.21 13.18
C GLN A 124 -0.33 -0.39 11.84
N ALA A 125 -1.23 -0.46 10.85
CA ALA A 125 -0.90 -0.98 9.53
C ALA A 125 0.20 -0.16 8.81
N LEU A 126 0.25 1.15 9.04
CA LEU A 126 1.28 2.03 8.50
C LEU A 126 2.60 1.98 9.28
N GLN A 127 2.57 1.64 10.57
CA GLN A 127 3.79 1.40 11.37
C GLN A 127 4.48 0.10 10.97
N ASP A 128 3.70 -0.92 10.58
CA ASP A 128 4.19 -2.22 10.12
C ASP A 128 4.57 -2.20 8.62
N PHE A 129 4.46 -1.06 7.94
CA PHE A 129 4.81 -0.92 6.54
C PHE A 129 6.32 -0.77 6.35
N ASP A 130 6.94 -1.72 5.63
CA ASP A 130 8.40 -1.75 5.44
C ASP A 130 8.94 -0.66 4.50
N GLY A 131 8.07 0.00 3.72
CA GLY A 131 8.45 1.04 2.75
C GLY A 131 8.59 2.45 3.36
N THR A 132 8.87 3.43 2.50
CA THR A 132 8.90 4.84 2.92
C THR A 132 7.50 5.42 2.96
N LEU A 133 7.06 5.88 4.13
CA LEU A 133 5.79 6.59 4.30
C LEU A 133 5.98 8.10 4.26
N ILE A 134 5.23 8.78 3.41
CA ILE A 134 5.07 10.24 3.43
C ILE A 134 3.59 10.52 3.66
N VAL A 135 3.29 11.19 4.78
CA VAL A 135 1.93 11.48 5.19
C VAL A 135 1.73 12.96 5.44
N VAL A 136 0.61 13.49 4.96
CA VAL A 136 0.10 14.82 5.26
C VAL A 136 -1.13 14.64 6.13
N SER A 137 -1.11 15.19 7.34
CA SER A 137 -2.28 15.20 8.21
C SER A 137 -2.24 16.34 9.22
N HIS A 138 -3.42 16.86 9.57
CA HIS A 138 -3.62 17.75 10.71
C HIS A 138 -3.84 17.00 12.03
N ASP A 139 -3.93 15.66 12.02
CA ASP A 139 -4.16 14.82 13.19
C ASP A 139 -2.84 14.44 13.89
N ARG A 140 -2.47 15.22 14.90
CA ARG A 140 -1.26 15.03 15.70
C ARG A 140 -1.22 13.70 16.45
N ASP A 141 -2.35 13.18 16.93
CA ASP A 141 -2.38 11.91 17.66
C ASP A 141 -2.16 10.73 16.71
N PHE A 142 -2.63 10.86 15.47
CA PHE A 142 -2.33 9.91 14.41
C PHE A 142 -0.85 9.94 13.99
N LEU A 143 -0.26 11.14 13.83
CA LEU A 143 1.14 11.30 13.45
C LEU A 143 2.12 10.85 14.55
N ASP A 144 1.71 10.93 15.81
CA ASP A 144 2.55 10.59 16.94
C ASP A 144 3.02 9.13 16.91
N GLY A 145 4.32 8.89 17.03
CA GLY A 145 4.91 7.54 16.89
C GLY A 145 4.76 6.89 15.50
N LEU A 146 4.14 7.56 14.52
CA LEU A 146 4.10 7.13 13.13
C LEU A 146 5.23 7.78 12.32
N VAL A 147 5.50 9.07 12.56
CA VAL A 147 6.52 9.83 11.84
C VAL A 147 7.80 9.98 12.67
N SER A 148 8.95 9.89 11.99
CA SER A 148 10.28 10.11 12.57
C SER A 148 10.97 11.38 12.08
N LYS A 149 10.35 12.06 11.10
CA LYS A 149 10.80 13.31 10.50
C LYS A 149 9.61 14.19 10.13
N VAL A 150 9.77 15.50 10.27
CA VAL A 150 8.77 16.50 9.88
C VAL A 150 9.38 17.49 8.89
N TYR A 151 8.68 17.74 7.79
CA TYR A 151 9.05 18.76 6.81
C TYR A 151 8.13 19.97 6.94
N GLU A 152 8.71 21.11 7.28
CA GLU A 152 8.01 22.39 7.39
C GLU A 152 8.15 23.19 6.10
N PHE A 153 7.02 23.64 5.56
CA PHE A 153 6.95 24.49 4.38
C PHE A 153 6.65 25.93 4.83
N GLY A 154 7.57 26.86 4.54
CA GLY A 154 7.42 28.26 4.95
C GLY A 154 8.42 29.18 4.26
N HIS A 155 8.00 30.42 3.98
CA HIS A 155 8.85 31.45 3.33
C HIS A 155 9.55 31.00 2.03
N GLY A 156 8.89 30.15 1.23
CA GLY A 156 9.46 29.60 -0.01
C GLY A 156 10.61 28.60 0.20
N ARG A 157 10.78 28.07 1.42
CA ARG A 157 11.78 27.07 1.78
C ARG A 157 11.12 25.86 2.44
N VAL A 158 11.83 24.73 2.38
CA VAL A 158 11.48 23.52 3.12
C VAL A 158 12.54 23.29 4.17
N GLN A 159 12.13 23.15 5.43
CA GLN A 159 13.02 22.85 6.54
C GLN A 159 12.74 21.44 7.07
N GLU A 160 13.78 20.61 7.15
CA GLU A 160 13.71 19.28 7.77
C GLU A 160 13.91 19.41 9.28
N HIS A 161 13.06 18.72 10.04
CA HIS A 161 13.16 18.54 11.48
C HIS A 161 13.21 17.04 11.78
N LEU A 162 14.23 16.61 12.51
CA LEU A 162 14.35 15.23 12.97
C LEU A 162 13.54 15.05 14.24
N GLY A 163 12.80 13.95 14.34
CA GLY A 163 11.95 13.66 15.48
C GLY A 163 10.47 13.54 15.13
N GLY A 164 9.69 13.16 16.13
CA GLY A 164 8.24 13.03 16.03
C GLY A 164 7.52 14.39 15.97
N ILE A 165 6.21 14.34 15.74
CA ILE A 165 5.38 15.55 15.65
C ILE A 165 5.40 16.40 16.94
N TYR A 166 5.44 15.76 18.11
CA TYR A 166 5.46 16.46 19.40
C TYR A 166 6.81 17.10 19.68
N GLU A 167 7.93 16.43 19.36
CA GLU A 167 9.28 17.01 19.49
C GLU A 167 9.44 18.25 18.59
N PHE A 168 8.86 18.21 17.38
CA PHE A 168 8.79 19.37 16.50
C PHE A 168 8.00 20.53 17.11
N LEU A 169 6.80 20.27 17.67
CA LEU A 169 5.99 21.30 18.33
C LEU A 169 6.70 21.92 19.54
N GLU A 170 7.36 21.11 20.36
CA GLU A 170 8.16 21.58 21.51
C GLU A 170 9.31 22.48 21.05
N SER A 171 10.06 22.09 20.01
CA SER A 171 11.16 22.88 19.47
C SER A 171 10.72 24.29 19.01
N LYS A 172 9.46 24.40 18.57
CA LYS A 172 8.84 25.66 18.11
C LYS A 172 8.13 26.43 19.22
N LYS A 173 8.05 25.88 20.44
CA LYS A 173 7.25 26.40 21.55
C LYS A 173 5.79 26.64 21.15
N MET A 174 5.21 25.69 20.41
CA MET A 174 3.84 25.76 19.90
C MET A 174 2.98 24.66 20.54
N GLU A 175 1.71 24.98 20.81
CA GLU A 175 0.76 24.00 21.36
C GLU A 175 -0.08 23.31 20.28
N SER A 176 -0.08 23.82 19.03
CA SER A 176 -0.95 23.32 17.96
C SER A 176 -0.38 23.59 16.56
N LEU A 177 -0.65 22.66 15.62
CA LEU A 177 -0.34 22.82 14.20
C LEU A 177 -1.00 24.07 13.57
N HIS A 178 -2.14 24.51 14.10
CA HIS A 178 -2.83 25.73 13.65
C HIS A 178 -2.03 27.02 13.88
N GLU A 179 -1.05 27.01 14.78
CA GLU A 179 -0.18 28.17 15.02
C GLU A 179 0.86 28.35 13.90
N LEU A 180 1.18 27.28 13.15
CA LEU A 180 2.05 27.34 11.98
C LEU A 180 1.36 28.04 10.80
N GLU A 181 0.07 27.77 10.60
CA GLU A 181 -0.72 28.37 9.52
C GLU A 181 -0.89 29.89 9.70
N LYS A 182 -0.90 30.39 10.94
CA LYS A 182 -1.03 31.83 11.24
C LYS A 182 0.26 32.63 11.10
N LYS A 183 1.42 31.96 11.07
CA LYS A 183 2.74 32.61 10.98
C LYS A 183 3.30 32.66 9.56
N ASN A 184 2.72 31.91 8.63
CA ASN A 184 2.97 31.99 7.19
C ASN A 184 2.10 33.07 6.53
#